data_AF-A0A8E0QP95-F1
#
_entry.id   AF-A0A8E0QP95-F1
#
_cell.length_a   1.000
_cell.length_b   1.000
_cell.length_c   1.000
_cell.angle_alpha   90.00
_cell.angle_beta   90.00
_cell.angle_gamma   90.00
#
_symmetry.space_group_name_H-M   'P 1'
#
loop_
_entity.id
_entity.type
_entity.pdbx_description
1 polymer ?
#
loop_
_entity_poly.entity_id
_entity_poly.type
_entity_poly.pdbx_seq_one_letter_code
_entity_poly.pdbx_strand_id
1 'polypeptide(L)'
;MSNSASEVRDDRTCPNSGPSSLREDVYGSFYQKMTKLALSSEWTGRDPELMHHYSLYTSRSIARRLEMQEVWQVDIPTIAYSYEFLMHGILALSSLHIAYSCPEKYSSYLKSSRYHITLALPSFRKALLSPTAENCCALFASSSIIMVYTFASPAEPDSPGISATLNSVIELFKLCRGIMALESFMVTIQNSPLRPLFRQEFAVPISVAK
;
A
#
# COMPACT_ATOMS: atom_id res chain seq x y z
N MET A 1 -45.56 71.38 10.98
CA MET A 1 -46.24 70.37 11.81
C MET A 1 -45.13 69.55 12.48
N SER A 2 -44.54 70.08 13.57
CA SER A 2 -44.92 69.84 14.98
C SER A 2 -44.55 68.41 15.42
N ASN A 3 -43.33 68.18 15.92
CA ASN A 3 -42.88 68.21 17.34
C ASN A 3 -43.34 67.01 18.19
N SER A 4 -42.38 66.18 18.63
CA SER A 4 -42.04 65.84 20.05
C SER A 4 -41.11 64.62 20.02
N ALA A 5 -39.82 64.69 20.36
CA ALA A 5 -39.20 64.93 21.67
C ALA A 5 -39.54 63.85 22.73
N SER A 6 -38.59 62.96 22.98
CA SER A 6 -38.28 62.44 24.33
C SER A 6 -36.87 61.84 24.34
N GLU A 7 -35.90 62.61 24.84
CA GLU A 7 -34.67 62.09 25.45
C GLU A 7 -35.01 61.27 26.69
N VAL A 8 -34.32 60.14 26.93
CA VAL A 8 -33.82 59.75 28.27
C VAL A 8 -32.56 58.89 28.08
N ARG A 9 -31.46 59.33 28.70
CA ARG A 9 -30.18 58.61 28.88
C ARG A 9 -30.28 57.51 29.95
N ASP A 10 -29.45 56.49 29.75
CA ASP A 10 -28.81 55.55 30.71
C ASP A 10 -29.56 55.14 31.99
N ASP A 11 -29.70 53.84 32.20
CA ASP A 11 -28.82 53.09 33.11
C ASP A 11 -29.34 51.65 33.28
N ARG A 12 -28.53 50.67 32.88
CA ARG A 12 -28.40 49.35 33.53
C ARG A 12 -27.42 48.43 32.77
N THR A 13 -26.22 48.37 33.32
CA THR A 13 -25.22 47.31 33.16
C THR A 13 -25.84 45.92 33.24
N CYS A 14 -25.41 45.00 32.37
CA CYS A 14 -25.01 43.66 32.80
C CYS A 14 -23.98 43.06 31.84
N PRO A 15 -22.94 42.38 32.38
CA PRO A 15 -21.80 41.88 31.63
C PRO A 15 -22.14 40.52 31.00
N ASN A 16 -21.53 40.20 29.86
CA ASN A 16 -20.93 38.87 29.69
C ASN A 16 -20.12 38.78 28.40
N SER A 17 -18.81 38.85 28.60
CA SER A 17 -17.82 37.98 27.96
C SER A 17 -18.36 36.54 27.83
N GLY A 18 -18.80 36.17 26.63
CA GLY A 18 -18.86 34.77 26.20
C GLY A 18 -17.52 34.39 25.56
N PRO A 19 -16.92 33.23 25.88
CA PRO A 19 -15.57 32.91 25.46
C PRO A 19 -15.54 32.57 23.97
N SER A 20 -15.15 33.54 23.14
CA SER A 20 -14.73 33.31 21.75
C SER A 20 -13.50 32.38 21.66
N SER A 21 -12.73 32.26 22.75
CA SER A 21 -11.55 31.38 22.85
C SER A 21 -11.87 29.89 22.80
N LEU A 22 -13.00 29.44 23.37
CA LEU A 22 -13.29 28.01 23.49
C LEU A 22 -13.66 27.35 22.15
N ARG A 23 -14.15 28.11 21.16
CA ARG A 23 -14.45 27.56 19.82
C ARG A 23 -13.21 27.46 18.95
N GLU A 24 -12.29 28.42 19.02
CA GLU A 24 -11.02 28.38 18.27
C GLU A 24 -10.09 27.27 18.77
N ASP A 25 -10.07 27.00 20.08
CA ASP A 25 -9.27 25.93 20.69
C ASP A 25 -9.71 24.52 20.26
N VAL A 26 -11.01 24.31 20.03
CA VAL A 26 -11.52 23.00 19.58
C VAL A 26 -11.08 22.72 18.14
N TYR A 27 -11.19 23.70 17.25
CA TYR A 27 -10.69 23.57 15.89
C TYR A 27 -9.17 23.47 15.86
N GLY A 28 -8.45 24.28 16.64
CA GLY A 28 -7.00 24.22 16.78
C GLY A 28 -6.53 22.84 17.25
N SER A 29 -7.14 22.29 18.29
CA SER A 29 -6.80 20.94 18.78
C SER A 29 -7.18 19.85 17.78
N PHE A 30 -8.29 19.99 17.06
CA PHE A 30 -8.71 19.07 16.01
C PHE A 30 -7.72 19.08 14.85
N TYR A 31 -7.34 20.26 14.36
CA TYR A 31 -6.35 20.42 13.29
C TYR A 31 -4.96 20.00 13.75
N GLN A 32 -4.58 20.26 14.99
CA GLN A 32 -3.30 19.83 15.54
C GLN A 32 -3.27 18.31 15.74
N LYS A 33 -4.41 17.69 16.08
CA LYS A 33 -4.57 16.23 16.16
C LYS A 33 -4.56 15.60 14.78
N MET A 34 -5.31 16.16 13.82
CA MET A 34 -5.28 15.79 12.40
C MET A 34 -3.88 15.96 11.80
N THR A 35 -3.20 17.05 12.12
CA THR A 35 -1.83 17.33 11.67
C THR A 35 -0.86 16.37 12.35
N LYS A 36 -1.03 16.02 13.62
CA LYS A 36 -0.22 15.01 14.31
C LYS A 36 -0.46 13.59 13.76
N LEU A 37 -1.70 13.27 13.37
CA LEU A 37 -2.07 12.06 12.60
C LEU A 37 -1.50 12.08 11.17
N ALA A 38 -1.46 13.26 10.54
CA ALA A 38 -0.88 13.48 9.21
C ALA A 38 0.64 13.68 9.24
N LEU A 39 1.25 13.78 10.42
CA LEU A 39 2.71 13.86 10.65
C LEU A 39 3.27 12.54 11.19
N SER A 40 2.43 11.63 11.69
CA SER A 40 2.79 10.23 11.92
C SER A 40 2.82 9.42 10.62
N SER A 41 2.88 10.08 9.47
CA SER A 41 2.31 9.59 8.23
C SER A 41 3.20 8.57 7.54
N GLU A 42 3.01 7.31 7.93
CA GLU A 42 3.38 6.14 7.13
C GLU A 42 2.78 6.23 5.71
N TRP A 43 1.65 6.95 5.58
CA TRP A 43 0.94 7.19 4.33
C TRP A 43 1.22 8.60 3.78
N THR A 44 1.49 8.72 2.49
CA THR A 44 1.78 9.98 1.82
C THR A 44 0.59 10.50 1.02
N GLY A 45 0.56 11.80 0.71
CA GLY A 45 -0.45 12.37 -0.18
C GLY A 45 -0.43 11.80 -1.61
N ARG A 46 0.61 11.04 -1.98
CA ARG A 46 0.73 10.37 -3.29
C ARG A 46 0.07 9.00 -3.31
N ASP A 47 -0.27 8.42 -2.17
CA ASP A 47 -0.74 7.04 -2.08
C ASP A 47 -2.02 6.76 -2.89
N PRO A 48 -3.01 7.68 -2.95
CA PRO A 48 -4.17 7.49 -3.84
C PRO A 48 -3.79 7.43 -5.32
N GLU A 49 -2.81 8.22 -5.76
CA GLU A 49 -2.28 8.18 -7.14
C GLU A 49 -1.62 6.82 -7.42
N LEU A 50 -0.80 6.34 -6.49
CA LEU A 50 -0.14 5.04 -6.59
C LEU A 50 -1.15 3.90 -6.64
N MET A 51 -2.19 3.93 -5.80
CA MET A 51 -3.22 2.90 -5.77
C MET A 51 -4.09 2.92 -7.05
N HIS A 52 -4.41 4.11 -7.55
CA HIS A 52 -5.10 4.27 -8.83
C HIS A 52 -4.26 3.69 -9.98
N HIS A 53 -2.97 4.04 -10.03
CA HIS A 53 -2.05 3.50 -11.03
C HIS A 53 -1.90 1.98 -10.93
N TYR A 54 -1.88 1.44 -9.71
CA TYR A 54 -1.83 -0.01 -9.49
C TYR A 54 -3.04 -0.70 -10.11
N SER A 55 -4.23 -0.17 -9.83
CA SER A 55 -5.50 -0.74 -10.25
C SER A 55 -5.66 -0.75 -11.77
N LEU A 56 -5.12 0.26 -12.48
CA LEU A 56 -5.29 0.38 -13.93
C LEU A 56 -4.15 -0.21 -14.76
N TYR A 57 -2.91 -0.13 -14.26
CA TYR A 57 -1.72 -0.39 -15.08
C TYR A 57 -0.83 -1.48 -14.47
N THR A 58 -0.43 -1.34 -13.20
CA THR A 58 0.53 -2.27 -12.59
C THR A 58 -0.04 -3.67 -12.42
N SER A 59 -1.27 -3.82 -11.90
CA SER A 59 -1.90 -5.14 -11.74
C SER A 59 -2.02 -5.92 -13.06
N ARG A 60 -2.29 -5.20 -14.16
CA ARG A 60 -2.44 -5.78 -15.50
C ARG A 60 -1.13 -6.18 -16.15
N SER A 61 -0.01 -5.58 -15.75
CA SER A 61 1.31 -5.92 -16.31
C SER A 61 1.92 -7.20 -15.72
N ILE A 62 1.38 -7.71 -14.61
CA ILE A 62 1.94 -8.85 -13.87
C ILE A 62 1.55 -10.20 -14.50
N ALA A 63 0.33 -10.33 -15.03
CA ALA A 63 -0.20 -11.60 -15.51
C ALA A 63 -0.83 -11.50 -16.90
N ARG A 64 -0.79 -12.60 -17.67
CA ARG A 64 -1.41 -12.68 -19.01
C ARG A 64 -2.82 -13.27 -19.01
N ARG A 65 -3.14 -14.19 -18.10
CA ARG A 65 -4.47 -14.82 -18.04
C ARG A 65 -5.46 -13.89 -17.33
N LEU A 66 -6.65 -13.75 -17.89
CA LEU A 66 -7.71 -12.88 -17.34
C LEU A 66 -8.04 -13.23 -15.89
N GLU A 67 -8.20 -14.51 -15.56
CA GLU A 67 -8.49 -14.92 -14.17
C GLU A 67 -7.37 -14.55 -13.19
N MET A 68 -6.10 -14.58 -13.61
CA MET A 68 -4.99 -14.14 -12.77
C MET A 68 -4.94 -12.61 -12.69
N GLN A 69 -5.20 -11.92 -13.79
CA GLN A 69 -5.27 -10.45 -13.80
C GLN A 69 -6.34 -9.95 -12.83
N GLU A 70 -7.49 -10.62 -12.77
CA GLU A 70 -8.55 -10.31 -11.80
C GLU A 70 -8.04 -10.45 -10.35
N VAL A 71 -7.30 -11.52 -10.03
CA VAL A 71 -6.67 -11.67 -8.70
C VAL A 71 -5.74 -10.50 -8.37
N TRP A 72 -4.87 -10.10 -9.30
CA TRP A 72 -3.96 -8.97 -9.10
C TRP A 72 -4.68 -7.63 -9.02
N GLN A 73 -5.78 -7.47 -9.76
CA GLN A 73 -6.51 -6.21 -9.86
C GLN A 73 -7.52 -6.01 -8.73
N VAL A 74 -8.11 -7.08 -8.20
CA VAL A 74 -9.25 -7.04 -7.27
C VAL A 74 -8.94 -7.74 -5.95
N ASP A 75 -8.60 -9.03 -5.99
CA ASP A 75 -8.50 -9.84 -4.78
C ASP A 75 -7.33 -9.42 -3.89
N ILE A 76 -6.15 -9.22 -4.48
CA ILE A 76 -4.95 -8.81 -3.74
C ILE A 76 -5.13 -7.43 -3.07
N PRO A 77 -5.64 -6.38 -3.75
CA PRO A 77 -6.02 -5.13 -3.09
C PRO A 77 -7.06 -5.28 -2.00
N THR A 78 -8.06 -6.14 -2.21
CA THR A 78 -9.12 -6.38 -1.22
C THR A 78 -8.55 -7.00 0.06
N ILE A 79 -7.65 -7.98 -0.08
CA ILE A 79 -6.92 -8.56 1.07
C ILE A 79 -6.10 -7.46 1.75
N ALA A 80 -5.44 -6.57 0.98
CA ALA A 80 -4.59 -5.52 1.51
C ALA A 80 -5.32 -4.51 2.43
N TYR A 81 -6.65 -4.42 2.36
CA TYR A 81 -7.44 -3.57 3.28
C TYR A 81 -7.23 -3.92 4.75
N SER A 82 -6.92 -5.19 5.05
CA SER A 82 -6.70 -5.67 6.41
C SER A 82 -5.22 -5.85 6.79
N TYR A 83 -4.30 -5.64 5.85
CA TYR A 83 -2.88 -5.94 6.04
C TYR A 83 -1.99 -4.84 5.45
N GLU A 84 -1.53 -3.92 6.31
CA GLU A 84 -0.73 -2.75 5.91
C GLU A 84 0.56 -3.13 5.15
N PHE A 85 1.23 -4.21 5.56
CA PHE A 85 2.43 -4.68 4.86
C PHE A 85 2.17 -5.04 3.40
N LEU A 86 0.99 -5.60 3.10
CA LEU A 86 0.61 -5.92 1.72
C LEU A 86 0.28 -4.64 0.96
N MET A 87 -0.45 -3.71 1.58
CA MET A 87 -0.78 -2.42 0.97
C MET A 87 0.48 -1.62 0.62
N HIS A 88 1.44 -1.52 1.54
CA HIS A 88 2.73 -0.88 1.25
C HIS A 88 3.51 -1.60 0.14
N GLY A 89 3.47 -2.93 0.07
CA GLY A 89 4.04 -3.67 -1.06
C GLY A 89 3.40 -3.29 -2.40
N ILE A 90 2.07 -3.18 -2.44
CA ILE A 90 1.28 -2.76 -3.62
C ILE A 90 1.70 -1.35 -4.06
N LEU A 91 1.75 -0.39 -3.13
CA LEU A 91 2.14 0.99 -3.43
C LEU A 91 3.61 1.08 -3.87
N ALA A 92 4.50 0.29 -3.26
CA ALA A 92 5.90 0.23 -3.66
C ALA A 92 6.05 -0.23 -5.11
N LEU A 93 5.41 -1.35 -5.46
CA LEU A 93 5.44 -1.90 -6.82
C LEU A 93 4.81 -0.95 -7.84
N SER A 94 3.71 -0.29 -7.47
CA SER A 94 3.08 0.70 -8.33
C SER A 94 3.98 1.92 -8.59
N SER A 95 4.60 2.46 -7.54
CA SER A 95 5.53 3.58 -7.65
C SER A 95 6.74 3.21 -8.51
N LEU A 96 7.27 1.99 -8.37
CA LEU A 96 8.34 1.47 -9.22
C LEU A 96 7.92 1.41 -10.70
N HIS A 97 6.71 0.92 -10.98
CA HIS A 97 6.19 0.85 -12.34
C HIS A 97 6.02 2.24 -12.98
N ILE A 98 5.56 3.25 -12.21
CA ILE A 98 5.52 4.63 -12.68
C ILE A 98 6.92 5.17 -12.95
N ALA A 99 7.90 4.87 -12.09
CA ALA A 99 9.28 5.33 -12.29
C ALA A 99 9.80 4.92 -13.67
N TYR A 100 9.59 3.66 -14.08
CA TYR A 100 9.97 3.18 -15.41
C TYR A 100 9.12 3.74 -16.55
N SER A 101 7.87 4.11 -16.29
CA SER A 101 6.96 4.68 -17.29
C SER A 101 7.19 6.19 -17.51
N CYS A 102 7.78 6.88 -16.53
CA CYS A 102 7.96 8.33 -16.52
C CYS A 102 9.42 8.71 -16.21
N PRO A 103 10.34 8.64 -17.21
CA PRO A 103 11.77 8.87 -16.99
C PRO A 103 12.10 10.21 -16.31
N GLU A 104 11.35 11.28 -16.61
CA GLU A 104 11.54 12.60 -16.01
C GLU A 104 11.32 12.64 -14.49
N LYS A 105 10.48 11.73 -13.98
CA LYS A 105 10.15 11.64 -12.55
C LYS A 105 10.73 10.40 -11.88
N TYR A 106 11.59 9.65 -12.60
CA TYR A 106 12.14 8.37 -12.18
C TYR A 106 12.65 8.39 -10.73
N SER A 107 13.55 9.32 -10.40
CA SER A 107 14.16 9.42 -9.06
C SER A 107 13.13 9.70 -7.95
N SER A 108 12.06 10.47 -8.24
CA SER A 108 11.01 10.78 -7.27
C SER A 108 10.16 9.55 -6.96
N TYR A 109 9.74 8.81 -7.99
CA TYR A 109 8.94 7.60 -7.79
C TYR A 109 9.78 6.44 -7.27
N LEU A 110 11.06 6.30 -7.66
CA LEU A 110 11.95 5.31 -7.07
C LEU A 110 12.16 5.56 -5.56
N LYS A 111 12.26 6.82 -5.13
CA LYS A 111 12.31 7.17 -3.70
C LYS A 111 11.01 6.78 -2.98
N SER A 112 9.85 7.06 -3.56
CA SER A 112 8.54 6.67 -3.00
C SER A 112 8.36 5.15 -2.95
N SER A 113 8.81 4.44 -3.98
CA SER A 113 8.88 2.98 -4.05
C SER A 113 9.69 2.40 -2.89
N ARG A 114 10.92 2.89 -2.72
CA ARG A 114 11.82 2.48 -1.61
C ARG A 114 11.23 2.78 -0.24
N TYR A 115 10.56 3.93 -0.10
CA TYR A 115 9.89 4.29 1.15
C TYR A 115 8.84 3.25 1.55
N HIS A 116 7.90 2.90 0.67
CA HIS A 116 6.87 1.91 1.01
C HIS A 116 7.43 0.49 1.20
N ILE A 117 8.41 0.04 0.41
CA ILE A 117 8.96 -1.31 0.63
C ILE A 117 9.70 -1.41 1.98
N THR A 118 10.35 -0.32 2.44
CA THR A 118 10.98 -0.25 3.77
C THR A 118 9.95 -0.34 4.90
N LEU A 119 8.73 0.18 4.70
CA LEU A 119 7.62 0.04 5.66
C LEU A 119 7.02 -1.37 5.64
N ALA A 120 6.86 -1.97 4.45
CA ALA A 120 6.27 -3.29 4.29
C ALA A 120 7.09 -4.41 4.95
N LEU A 121 8.41 -4.42 4.71
CA LEU A 121 9.27 -5.57 5.03
C LEU A 121 9.32 -5.95 6.52
N PRO A 122 9.48 -5.01 7.48
CA PRO A 122 9.53 -5.37 8.90
C PRO A 122 8.24 -6.03 9.39
N SER A 123 7.08 -5.46 9.04
CA SER A 123 5.77 -5.97 9.46
C SER A 123 5.46 -7.32 8.79
N PHE A 124 5.76 -7.45 7.49
CA PHE A 124 5.67 -8.72 6.77
C PHE A 124 6.54 -9.82 7.42
N ARG A 125 7.81 -9.53 7.69
CA ARG A 125 8.74 -10.50 8.32
C ARG A 125 8.26 -10.94 9.69
N LYS A 126 7.71 -10.03 10.49
CA LYS A 126 7.14 -10.36 11.80
C LYS A 126 5.92 -11.27 11.67
N ALA A 127 4.99 -10.97 10.76
CA ALA A 127 3.81 -11.80 10.53
C ALA A 127 4.18 -13.21 10.01
N LEU A 128 5.24 -13.31 9.20
CA LEU A 128 5.72 -14.57 8.65
C LEU A 128 6.29 -15.53 9.71
N LEU A 129 6.67 -15.03 10.90
CA LEU A 129 7.12 -15.87 12.02
C LEU A 129 5.97 -16.64 12.69
N SER A 130 4.73 -16.21 12.50
CA SER A 130 3.55 -16.88 13.06
C SER A 130 2.40 -16.85 12.04
N PRO A 131 2.48 -17.67 10.98
CA PRO A 131 1.40 -17.77 10.01
C PRO A 131 0.14 -18.40 10.63
N THR A 132 -1.03 -17.90 10.23
CA THR A 132 -2.34 -18.38 10.64
C THR A 132 -3.24 -18.58 9.42
N ALA A 133 -4.35 -19.30 9.58
CA ALA A 133 -5.32 -19.48 8.49
C ALA A 133 -5.96 -18.15 8.03
N GLU A 134 -5.95 -17.13 8.89
CA GLU A 134 -6.49 -15.80 8.58
C GLU A 134 -5.51 -14.97 7.76
N ASN A 135 -4.21 -15.01 8.08
CA ASN A 135 -3.20 -14.16 7.44
C ASN A 135 -2.45 -14.84 6.28
N CYS A 136 -2.61 -16.15 6.08
CA CYS A 136 -1.81 -16.90 5.11
C CYS A 136 -1.97 -16.40 3.66
N CYS A 137 -3.18 -15.95 3.28
CA CYS A 137 -3.42 -15.37 1.96
C CYS A 137 -2.68 -14.03 1.78
N ALA A 138 -2.67 -13.18 2.81
CA ALA A 138 -1.94 -11.92 2.79
C ALA A 138 -0.42 -12.15 2.74
N LEU A 139 0.11 -13.11 3.52
CA LEU A 139 1.52 -13.50 3.49
C LEU A 139 1.94 -14.03 2.12
N PHE A 140 1.10 -14.86 1.49
CA PHE A 140 1.35 -15.37 0.14
C PHE A 140 1.33 -14.24 -0.91
N ALA A 141 0.31 -13.38 -0.88
CA ALA A 141 0.19 -12.24 -1.78
C ALA A 141 1.38 -11.27 -1.63
N SER A 142 1.78 -10.96 -0.39
CA SER A 142 2.94 -10.11 -0.13
C SER A 142 4.24 -10.74 -0.61
N SER A 143 4.42 -12.05 -0.41
CA SER A 143 5.58 -12.76 -0.97
C SER A 143 5.62 -12.62 -2.49
N SER A 144 4.47 -12.75 -3.15
CA SER A 144 4.37 -12.63 -4.60
C SER A 144 4.65 -11.19 -5.09
N ILE A 145 4.11 -10.18 -4.40
CA ILE A 145 4.41 -8.76 -4.69
C ILE A 145 5.90 -8.45 -4.49
N ILE A 146 6.49 -8.87 -3.37
CA ILE A 146 7.91 -8.62 -3.06
C ILE A 146 8.81 -9.34 -4.07
N MET A 147 8.44 -10.53 -4.53
CA MET A 147 9.15 -11.24 -5.59
C MET A 147 9.16 -10.43 -6.89
N VAL A 148 7.98 -9.99 -7.38
CA VAL A 148 7.87 -9.15 -8.58
C VAL A 148 8.67 -7.84 -8.41
N TYR A 149 8.54 -7.20 -7.24
CA TYR A 149 9.27 -5.98 -6.89
C TYR A 149 10.79 -6.18 -6.96
N THR A 150 11.30 -7.29 -6.42
CA THR A 150 12.73 -7.59 -6.39
C THR A 150 13.27 -7.77 -7.81
N PHE A 151 12.53 -8.45 -8.68
CA PHE A 151 12.91 -8.61 -10.10
C PHE A 151 12.83 -7.33 -10.91
N ALA A 152 11.88 -6.45 -10.58
CA ALA A 152 11.71 -5.17 -11.26
C ALA A 152 12.65 -4.06 -10.74
N SER A 153 13.23 -4.21 -9.55
CA SER A 153 14.03 -3.16 -8.92
C SER A 153 15.38 -2.98 -9.59
N PRO A 154 15.86 -1.73 -9.75
CA PRO A 154 17.18 -1.47 -10.30
C PRO A 154 18.27 -1.98 -9.34
N ALA A 155 19.38 -2.47 -9.89
CA ALA A 155 20.57 -2.74 -9.11
C ALA A 155 21.09 -1.43 -8.50
N GLU A 156 21.49 -1.45 -7.22
CA GLU A 156 22.08 -0.27 -6.59
C GLU A 156 23.41 0.06 -7.26
N PRO A 157 23.63 1.32 -7.67
CA PRO A 157 24.80 1.74 -8.44
C PRO A 157 26.13 1.49 -7.72
N ASP A 158 26.11 1.40 -6.38
CA ASP A 158 27.29 1.18 -5.55
C ASP A 158 27.65 -0.31 -5.35
N SER A 159 26.88 -1.23 -5.94
CA SER A 159 27.13 -2.66 -5.84
C SER A 159 27.58 -3.24 -7.20
N PRO A 160 28.87 -3.56 -7.39
CA PRO A 160 29.35 -4.13 -8.64
C PRO A 160 28.61 -5.43 -8.97
N GLY A 161 28.29 -5.62 -10.24
CA GLY A 161 27.17 -6.45 -10.75
C GLY A 161 26.97 -7.87 -10.21
N ILE A 162 27.99 -8.51 -9.64
CA ILE A 162 27.85 -9.83 -8.98
C ILE A 162 27.19 -9.69 -7.59
N SER A 163 27.55 -8.68 -6.80
CA SER A 163 26.99 -8.49 -5.44
C SER A 163 25.50 -8.13 -5.48
N ALA A 164 25.10 -7.26 -6.41
CA ALA A 164 23.70 -6.93 -6.67
C ALA A 164 22.87 -8.16 -7.06
N THR A 165 23.44 -8.98 -7.96
CA THR A 165 22.81 -10.22 -8.43
C THR A 165 22.68 -11.23 -7.30
N LEU A 166 23.74 -11.43 -6.50
CA LEU A 166 23.72 -12.32 -5.34
C LEU A 166 22.70 -11.86 -4.28
N ASN A 167 22.59 -10.56 -4.02
CA ASN A 167 21.57 -10.03 -3.11
C ASN A 167 20.15 -10.34 -3.62
N SER A 168 19.89 -10.16 -4.91
CA SER A 168 18.60 -10.50 -5.52
C SER A 168 18.29 -12.00 -5.41
N VAL A 169 19.29 -12.86 -5.62
CA VAL A 169 19.18 -14.31 -5.43
C VAL A 169 18.95 -14.68 -3.96
N ILE A 170 19.64 -14.02 -3.02
CA ILE A 170 19.44 -14.23 -1.58
C ILE A 170 18.03 -13.80 -1.17
N GLU A 171 17.53 -12.67 -1.65
CA GLU A 171 16.14 -12.24 -1.39
C GLU A 171 15.14 -13.23 -2.00
N LEU A 172 15.41 -13.77 -3.20
CA LEU A 172 14.61 -14.85 -3.79
C LEU A 172 14.63 -16.11 -2.92
N PHE A 173 15.78 -16.52 -2.39
CA PHE A 173 15.86 -17.66 -1.46
C PHE A 173 15.11 -17.40 -0.15
N LYS A 174 15.18 -16.18 0.39
CA LYS A 174 14.41 -15.78 1.58
C LYS A 174 12.91 -15.80 1.29
N LEU A 175 12.49 -15.35 0.11
CA LEU A 175 11.11 -15.42 -0.38
C LEU A 175 10.63 -16.86 -0.51
N CYS A 176 11.39 -17.71 -1.18
CA CYS A 176 11.10 -19.14 -1.30
C CYS A 176 11.00 -19.81 0.08
N ARG A 177 11.90 -19.47 1.01
CA ARG A 177 11.83 -19.95 2.40
C ARG A 177 10.61 -19.43 3.14
N GLY A 178 10.18 -18.20 2.87
CA GLY A 178 8.92 -17.65 3.39
C GLY A 178 7.70 -18.39 2.87
N ILE A 179 7.69 -18.75 1.59
CA ILE A 179 6.64 -19.59 0.99
C ILE A 179 6.65 -21.00 1.62
N MET A 180 7.83 -21.58 1.89
CA MET A 180 7.93 -22.85 2.63
C MET A 180 7.33 -22.74 4.05
N ALA A 181 7.42 -21.59 4.72
CA ALA A 181 6.75 -21.38 6.00
C ALA A 181 5.20 -21.42 5.90
N LEU A 182 4.66 -21.29 4.68
CA LEU A 182 3.23 -21.40 4.39
C LEU A 182 2.80 -22.79 3.93
N GLU A 183 3.69 -23.79 3.94
CA GLU A 183 3.42 -25.14 3.43
C GLU A 183 2.13 -25.75 4.01
N SER A 184 1.95 -25.67 5.34
CA SER A 184 0.76 -26.17 6.03
C SER A 184 -0.54 -25.42 5.66
N PHE A 185 -0.44 -24.24 5.07
CA PHE A 185 -1.58 -23.38 4.69
C PHE A 185 -1.88 -23.43 3.20
N MET A 186 -1.09 -24.16 2.40
CA MET A 186 -1.24 -24.18 0.94
C MET A 186 -2.62 -24.65 0.49
N VAL A 187 -3.22 -25.61 1.19
CA VAL A 187 -4.59 -26.06 0.91
C VAL A 187 -5.59 -24.93 1.14
N THR A 188 -5.45 -24.17 2.23
CA THR A 188 -6.31 -23.00 2.51
C THR A 188 -6.13 -21.92 1.44
N ILE A 189 -4.89 -21.61 1.07
CA ILE A 189 -4.57 -20.60 0.06
C ILE A 189 -5.14 -20.99 -1.31
N GLN A 190 -5.04 -22.27 -1.70
CA GLN A 190 -5.60 -22.78 -2.96
C GLN A 190 -7.13 -22.79 -3.00
N ASN A 191 -7.79 -22.76 -1.84
CA ASN A 191 -9.25 -22.65 -1.72
C ASN A 191 -9.74 -21.22 -1.41
N SER A 192 -8.86 -20.24 -1.57
CA SER A 192 -9.16 -18.81 -1.36
C SER A 192 -9.41 -18.07 -2.68
N PRO A 193 -9.69 -16.75 -2.66
CA PRO A 193 -9.73 -15.93 -3.87
C PRO A 193 -8.43 -15.99 -4.70
N LEU A 194 -7.29 -16.34 -4.09
CA LEU A 194 -6.01 -16.50 -4.80
C LEU A 194 -5.89 -17.78 -5.63
N ARG A 195 -6.90 -18.66 -5.60
CA ARG A 195 -6.94 -19.94 -6.35
C ARG A 195 -6.49 -19.83 -7.82
N PRO A 196 -6.90 -18.82 -8.62
CA PRO A 196 -6.50 -18.73 -10.02
C PRO A 196 -4.98 -18.70 -10.25
N LEU A 197 -4.20 -18.24 -9.26
CA LEU A 197 -2.74 -18.20 -9.35
C LEU A 197 -2.09 -19.60 -9.42
N PHE A 198 -2.79 -20.65 -8.98
CA PHE A 198 -2.26 -22.02 -8.90
C PHE A 198 -2.58 -22.90 -10.10
N ARG A 199 -3.47 -22.46 -11.00
CA ARG A 199 -3.83 -23.24 -12.19
C ARG A 199 -2.66 -23.23 -13.18
N GLN A 200 -2.10 -24.39 -13.54
CA GLN A 200 -0.95 -24.48 -14.46
C GLN A 200 -1.24 -23.92 -15.87
N GLU A 201 -0.21 -23.39 -16.54
CA GLU A 201 -0.28 -22.76 -17.88
C GLU A 201 -0.16 -23.74 -19.06
N PHE A 202 0.20 -25.01 -18.85
CA PHE A 202 0.44 -25.95 -19.96
C PHE A 202 -0.19 -27.33 -19.72
N ALA A 203 -1.46 -27.48 -20.09
CA ALA A 203 -1.90 -28.73 -20.69
C ALA A 203 -1.61 -28.62 -22.20
N VAL A 204 -0.38 -28.88 -22.62
CA VAL A 204 -0.14 -29.22 -24.02
C VAL A 204 -0.70 -30.64 -24.18
N PRO A 205 -1.74 -30.88 -24.99
CA PRO A 205 -2.10 -32.24 -25.34
C PRO A 205 -0.89 -32.80 -26.09
N ILE A 206 -0.17 -33.74 -25.46
CA ILE A 206 0.82 -34.53 -26.17
C ILE A 206 0.01 -35.40 -27.12
N SER A 207 -0.26 -34.86 -28.31
CA SER A 207 -0.59 -35.66 -29.47
C SER A 207 0.62 -36.52 -29.76
N VAL A 208 0.67 -37.70 -29.14
CA VAL A 208 1.52 -38.79 -29.60
C VAL A 208 0.96 -39.20 -30.95
N ALA A 209 1.55 -38.66 -32.02
CA ALA A 209 1.31 -39.17 -33.36
C ALA A 209 1.79 -40.62 -33.38
N LYS A 210 0.86 -41.53 -33.69
CA LYS A 210 1.15 -42.92 -34.07
C LYS A 210 1.72 -42.97 -35.48
#